data_AF-A0A2U1KZL4-F1
#
_entry.id   AF-A0A2U1KZL4-F1
#
_cell.length_a   1.000
_cell.length_b   1.000
_cell.length_c   1.000
_cell.angle_alpha   90.00
_cell.angle_beta   90.00
_cell.angle_gamma   90.00
#
_symmetry.space_group_name_H-M   'P 1'
#
loop_
_entity.id
_entity.type
_entity.pdbx_description
1 polymer ?
#
loop_
_entity_poly.entity_id
_entity_poly.type
_entity_poly.pdbx_seq_one_letter_code
_entity_poly.pdbx_strand_id
1 'polypeptide(L)'
;MDLLRAVIIGAEGTPYHDGLFFFNVCFPNNYPHAPPIKALISCKWLFKEDVVIQPNSAHKISSEITSVQKHDISASQEKVHYHSGGLRINPNLYNSGKFCLSLLNTWSGAKNEQWVPGSSTMLQVLVSIQGMILNEKPYFNEPGYADSSGSNHGEKKSLQYSEQTLVYSLKTMVYTMRKPPKHFEDLVIGYFRDHARAILTTCKAYTKGVKVGCAIDSGEEAGSWWFKSNVEGYMKTLIGAFKEIGAENVDEFMPPTPKSLAQKIWGFFRS
;
A
#
# COMPACT_ATOMS: atom_id res chain seq x y z
N MET A 1 26.96 -3.99 4.64
CA MET A 1 25.68 -3.63 4.01
C MET A 1 24.64 -3.62 5.10
N ASP A 2 23.96 -2.48 5.28
CA ASP A 2 22.95 -2.34 6.33
C ASP A 2 21.56 -2.50 5.70
N LEU A 3 20.56 -3.01 6.44
CA LEU A 3 19.18 -3.10 5.96
C LEU A 3 18.27 -2.24 6.83
N LEU A 4 17.46 -1.40 6.21
CA LEU A 4 16.28 -0.79 6.81
C LEU A 4 15.03 -1.49 6.28
N ARG A 5 14.10 -1.81 7.19
CA ARG A 5 12.72 -2.10 6.81
C ARG A 5 11.85 -0.92 7.23
N ALA A 6 11.15 -0.35 6.27
CA ALA A 6 10.20 0.72 6.50
C ALA A 6 8.79 0.24 6.18
N VAL A 7 7.82 0.69 6.97
CA VAL A 7 6.39 0.56 6.67
C VAL A 7 5.80 1.95 6.44
N ILE A 8 5.07 2.08 5.34
CA ILE A 8 4.33 3.30 4.98
C ILE A 8 2.85 2.99 5.07
N ILE A 9 2.11 3.78 5.85
CA ILE A 9 0.66 3.73 5.89
C ILE A 9 0.13 4.54 4.69
N GLY A 10 -0.73 3.92 3.88
CA GLY A 10 -1.36 4.61 2.76
C GLY A 10 -2.26 5.75 3.23
N ALA A 11 -2.14 6.90 2.59
CA ALA A 11 -2.81 8.12 3.02
C ALA A 11 -4.31 8.12 2.69
N GLU A 12 -5.08 8.85 3.50
CA GLU A 12 -6.48 9.15 3.20
C GLU A 12 -6.61 9.86 1.83
N GLY A 13 -7.73 9.63 1.15
CA GLY A 13 -7.95 10.13 -0.20
C GLY A 13 -7.26 9.33 -1.31
N THR A 14 -6.40 8.36 -0.97
CA THR A 14 -5.71 7.51 -1.95
C THR A 14 -6.34 6.11 -2.03
N PRO A 15 -6.17 5.36 -3.13
CA PRO A 15 -6.54 3.94 -3.20
C PRO A 15 -5.70 3.03 -2.27
N TYR A 16 -4.74 3.61 -1.55
CA TYR A 16 -3.84 2.93 -0.62
C TYR A 16 -4.29 3.07 0.85
N HIS A 17 -5.31 3.89 1.12
CA HIS A 17 -5.75 4.24 2.47
C HIS A 17 -5.87 3.02 3.40
N ASP A 18 -5.34 3.15 4.63
CA ASP A 18 -5.23 2.12 5.66
C ASP A 18 -4.34 0.91 5.31
N GLY A 19 -3.76 0.85 4.11
CA GLY A 19 -2.82 -0.19 3.73
C GLY A 19 -1.46 -0.02 4.41
N LEU A 20 -0.86 -1.14 4.84
CA LEU A 20 0.52 -1.18 5.32
C LEU A 20 1.46 -1.68 4.20
N PHE A 21 2.35 -0.81 3.72
CA PHE A 21 3.27 -1.09 2.62
C PHE A 21 4.71 -1.20 3.10
N PHE A 22 5.30 -2.40 2.99
CA PHE A 22 6.64 -2.69 3.50
C PHE A 22 7.71 -2.61 2.43
N PHE A 23 8.80 -1.93 2.76
CA PHE A 23 9.96 -1.72 1.90
C PHE A 23 11.23 -2.15 2.62
N ASN A 24 11.99 -3.04 2.00
CA ASN A 24 13.35 -3.38 2.38
C ASN A 24 14.33 -2.48 1.60
N VAL A 25 15.19 -1.75 2.30
CA VAL A 25 16.18 -0.83 1.72
C VAL A 25 17.56 -1.19 2.26
N CYS A 26 18.42 -1.73 1.41
CA CYS A 26 19.82 -1.95 1.75
C CYS A 26 20.59 -0.62 1.75
N PHE A 27 21.74 -0.53 2.42
CA PHE A 27 22.71 0.56 2.33
C PHE A 27 24.07 -0.03 1.94
N PRO A 28 24.75 0.51 0.92
CA PRO A 28 26.06 0.04 0.55
C PRO A 28 27.11 0.50 1.56
N ASN A 29 28.27 -0.17 1.57
CA ASN A 29 29.36 0.14 2.48
C ASN A 29 29.94 1.57 2.29
N ASN A 30 29.68 2.20 1.14
CA ASN A 30 30.08 3.58 0.82
C ASN A 30 28.92 4.59 0.93
N TYR A 31 27.80 4.25 1.58
CA TYR A 31 26.78 5.24 1.93
C TYR A 31 27.38 6.32 2.84
N PRO A 32 27.06 7.62 2.66
CA PRO A 32 26.08 8.21 1.74
C PRO A 32 26.63 8.61 0.35
N HIS A 33 27.86 8.22 -0.02
CA HIS A 33 28.45 8.53 -1.33
C HIS A 33 27.81 7.77 -2.49
N ALA A 34 27.10 6.68 -2.21
CA ALA A 34 26.19 6.02 -3.15
C ALA A 34 24.78 5.96 -2.54
N PRO A 35 23.71 5.95 -3.36
CA PRO A 35 22.36 5.73 -2.86
C PRO A 35 22.28 4.36 -2.18
N PRO A 36 21.28 4.15 -1.31
CA PRO A 36 21.08 2.88 -0.60
C PRO A 36 21.09 1.63 -1.51
N ILE A 37 20.85 1.79 -2.82
CA ILE A 37 20.63 0.68 -3.75
C ILE A 37 21.90 0.09 -4.38
N LYS A 38 23.05 0.78 -4.33
CA LYS A 38 24.28 0.36 -5.04
C LYS A 38 25.21 -0.52 -4.19
N ALA A 39 24.82 -1.76 -3.87
CA ALA A 39 25.64 -2.63 -3.03
C ALA A 39 26.08 -3.95 -3.73
N LEU A 40 27.35 -3.97 -4.16
CA LEU A 40 28.12 -5.18 -4.55
C LEU A 40 28.66 -5.90 -3.30
N ILE A 41 28.62 -7.23 -3.36
CA ILE A 41 28.71 -8.30 -2.33
C ILE A 41 29.74 -8.09 -1.18
N SER A 42 29.35 -8.39 0.08
CA SER A 42 30.04 -9.28 1.07
C SER A 42 29.53 -9.06 2.52
N CYS A 43 29.70 -10.08 3.38
CA CYS A 43 28.90 -10.49 4.55
C CYS A 43 29.21 -9.87 5.96
N LYS A 44 28.24 -10.06 6.87
CA LYS A 44 28.27 -10.48 8.31
C LYS A 44 28.17 -9.42 9.46
N TRP A 45 27.14 -9.62 10.31
CA TRP A 45 26.91 -9.34 11.77
C TRP A 45 25.91 -8.22 12.24
N LEU A 46 24.90 -8.65 13.05
CA LEU A 46 24.13 -8.04 14.20
C LEU A 46 23.15 -6.83 14.05
N PHE A 47 22.00 -6.84 14.78
CA PHE A 47 20.70 -6.14 14.52
C PHE A 47 20.24 -5.06 15.56
N LYS A 48 19.59 -3.93 15.13
CA LYS A 48 18.61 -3.11 15.94
C LYS A 48 17.70 -2.06 15.17
N GLU A 49 16.36 -2.18 15.32
CA GLU A 49 15.22 -1.21 15.10
C GLU A 49 14.49 -0.98 13.73
N ASP A 50 13.21 -0.54 13.78
CA ASP A 50 12.14 -0.47 12.74
C ASP A 50 11.53 0.96 12.57
N VAL A 51 11.09 1.37 11.35
CA VAL A 51 10.53 2.73 11.06
C VAL A 51 9.08 2.69 10.54
N VAL A 52 8.18 3.46 11.16
CA VAL A 52 6.75 3.62 10.79
C VAL A 52 6.47 5.06 10.32
N ILE A 53 5.82 5.23 9.15
CA ILE A 53 5.49 6.55 8.60
C ILE A 53 3.98 6.75 8.52
N GLN A 54 3.50 7.79 9.19
CA GLN A 54 2.08 8.17 9.28
C GLN A 54 1.66 9.19 8.19
N PRO A 55 0.39 9.23 7.77
CA PRO A 55 -0.09 10.02 6.61
C PRO A 55 0.06 11.55 6.70
N ASN A 56 0.14 12.16 7.89
CA ASN A 56 0.00 13.62 8.05
C ASN A 56 1.25 14.35 8.58
N SER A 57 2.45 13.84 8.32
CA SER A 57 3.65 14.31 9.02
C SER A 57 4.67 15.04 8.13
N ALA A 58 4.30 15.60 6.97
CA ALA A 58 5.25 16.38 6.16
C ALA A 58 5.94 17.52 6.95
N HIS A 59 5.27 18.08 7.97
CA HIS A 59 5.83 19.09 8.88
C HIS A 59 6.40 18.55 10.21
N LYS A 60 6.22 17.25 10.53
CA LYS A 60 6.61 16.66 11.83
C LYS A 60 7.64 15.52 11.71
N ILE A 61 7.99 15.08 10.50
CA ILE A 61 8.97 14.00 10.32
C ILE A 61 10.42 14.48 10.53
N SER A 62 10.70 15.79 10.48
CA SER A 62 12.07 16.27 10.69
C SER A 62 12.58 16.10 12.13
N SER A 63 11.69 15.89 13.11
CA SER A 63 12.05 15.74 14.53
C SER A 63 11.98 14.31 15.10
N GLU A 64 11.50 13.31 14.36
CA GLU A 64 11.33 11.93 14.87
C GLU A 64 12.22 10.88 14.17
N ILE A 65 13.17 11.29 13.32
CA ILE A 65 14.26 10.40 12.88
C ILE A 65 15.50 10.69 13.74
N THR A 66 15.43 10.28 15.00
CA THR A 66 16.59 10.24 15.89
C THR A 66 17.25 8.87 15.79
N SER A 67 18.20 8.79 14.83
CA SER A 67 19.18 7.72 14.61
C SER A 67 18.73 6.47 13.82
N VAL A 68 19.65 6.00 12.95
CA VAL A 68 19.53 4.84 12.06
C VAL A 68 20.61 3.84 12.48
N GLN A 69 20.27 2.59 12.82
CA GLN A 69 21.23 1.52 13.15
C GLN A 69 20.88 0.15 12.51
N LYS A 70 21.88 -0.75 12.48
CA LYS A 70 22.22 -1.70 11.38
C LYS A 70 21.64 -3.13 11.56
N HIS A 71 21.57 -3.92 10.47
CA HIS A 71 20.99 -5.29 10.42
C HIS A 71 21.54 -6.25 9.34
N ASP A 72 21.44 -7.58 9.56
CA ASP A 72 21.97 -8.71 8.75
C ASP A 72 20.91 -9.38 7.83
N ILE A 73 21.27 -9.86 6.63
CA ILE A 73 20.39 -10.66 5.72
C ILE A 73 21.17 -11.86 5.13
N SER A 74 20.55 -13.05 5.07
CA SER A 74 21.07 -14.20 4.31
C SER A 74 21.06 -13.94 2.79
N ALA A 75 22.07 -14.45 2.09
CA ALA A 75 22.44 -14.15 0.70
C ALA A 75 21.41 -14.42 -0.43
N SER A 76 20.14 -14.70 -0.15
CA SER A 76 19.11 -15.04 -1.14
C SER A 76 17.97 -14.04 -1.28
N GLN A 77 17.88 -13.01 -0.44
CA GLN A 77 16.78 -12.03 -0.49
C GLN A 77 17.16 -10.81 -1.34
N GLU A 78 16.27 -10.40 -2.25
CA GLU A 78 16.49 -9.24 -3.10
C GLU A 78 16.82 -7.99 -2.26
N LYS A 79 17.89 -7.31 -2.66
CA LYS A 79 18.60 -6.27 -1.88
C LYS A 79 17.77 -4.99 -1.69
N VAL A 80 16.73 -4.79 -2.49
CA VAL A 80 15.75 -3.71 -2.41
C VAL A 80 14.42 -4.31 -2.85
N HIS A 81 13.44 -4.32 -1.95
CA HIS A 81 12.25 -5.14 -2.17
C HIS A 81 11.01 -4.55 -1.49
N TYR A 82 10.01 -4.24 -2.30
CA TYR A 82 8.63 -4.01 -1.89
C TYR A 82 7.95 -5.36 -1.68
N HIS A 83 7.28 -5.55 -0.55
CA HIS A 83 6.55 -6.79 -0.25
C HIS A 83 5.23 -6.81 -1.04
N SER A 84 5.32 -7.20 -2.31
CA SER A 84 4.23 -7.08 -3.29
C SER A 84 3.11 -8.10 -3.11
N GLY A 85 3.40 -9.26 -2.49
CA GLY A 85 2.48 -10.41 -2.49
C GLY A 85 2.12 -10.91 -3.91
N GLY A 86 2.94 -10.59 -4.91
CA GLY A 86 2.66 -10.88 -6.33
C GLY A 86 1.69 -9.90 -7.02
N LEU A 87 1.30 -8.80 -6.36
CA LEU A 87 0.39 -7.79 -6.89
C LEU A 87 1.17 -6.59 -7.45
N ARG A 88 0.79 -6.11 -8.64
CA ARG A 88 1.28 -4.84 -9.21
C ARG A 88 0.29 -3.73 -8.85
N ILE A 89 0.55 -3.05 -7.74
CA ILE A 89 -0.37 -2.06 -7.14
C ILE A 89 -0.11 -0.61 -7.60
N ASN A 90 1.00 -0.38 -8.29
CA ASN A 90 1.37 0.92 -8.84
C ASN A 90 2.26 0.70 -10.08
N PRO A 91 2.29 1.60 -11.08
CA PRO A 91 3.21 1.47 -12.21
C PRO A 91 4.67 1.35 -11.77
N ASN A 92 5.05 2.03 -10.68
CA ASN A 92 6.38 1.99 -10.08
C ASN A 92 6.58 0.88 -9.03
N LEU A 93 5.56 0.08 -8.68
CA LEU A 93 5.65 -1.04 -7.73
C LEU A 93 5.33 -2.36 -8.44
N TYR A 94 6.37 -3.07 -8.85
CA TYR A 94 6.25 -4.28 -9.67
C TYR A 94 5.78 -5.47 -8.83
N ASN A 95 5.11 -6.43 -9.47
CA ASN A 95 4.69 -7.67 -8.82
C ASN A 95 5.87 -8.52 -8.29
N SER A 96 7.07 -8.33 -8.84
CA SER A 96 8.31 -8.96 -8.37
C SER A 96 8.87 -8.34 -7.09
N GLY A 97 8.35 -7.20 -6.64
CA GLY A 97 8.89 -6.44 -5.51
C GLY A 97 9.94 -5.40 -5.89
N LYS A 98 10.32 -5.30 -7.17
CA LYS A 98 11.12 -4.16 -7.65
C LYS A 98 10.30 -2.87 -7.61
N PHE A 99 10.95 -1.74 -7.31
CA PHE A 99 10.33 -0.43 -7.45
C PHE A 99 11.27 0.62 -8.05
N CYS A 100 10.69 1.62 -8.71
CA CYS A 100 11.41 2.63 -9.49
C CYS A 100 11.29 4.01 -8.86
N LEU A 101 12.43 4.65 -8.60
CA LEU A 101 12.55 6.04 -8.17
C LEU A 101 13.80 6.68 -8.81
N SER A 102 13.66 7.91 -9.31
CA SER A 102 14.78 8.67 -9.90
C SER A 102 15.85 9.00 -8.86
N LEU A 103 15.43 9.38 -7.64
CA LEU A 103 16.32 9.63 -6.48
C LEU A 103 17.16 8.42 -6.09
N LEU A 104 16.73 7.25 -6.53
CA LEU A 104 17.31 5.95 -6.29
C LEU A 104 18.12 5.45 -7.49
N ASN A 105 18.24 6.26 -8.55
CA ASN A 105 18.88 5.94 -9.82
C ASN A 105 18.33 4.65 -10.47
N THR A 106 17.07 4.30 -10.18
CA THR A 106 16.35 3.15 -10.78
C THR A 106 15.33 3.59 -11.83
N TRP A 107 15.28 4.90 -12.11
CA TRP A 107 14.44 5.53 -13.10
C TRP A 107 15.17 6.72 -13.74
N SER A 108 14.85 7.05 -14.99
CA SER A 108 15.37 8.25 -15.65
C SER A 108 14.81 9.51 -15.00
N GLY A 109 15.68 10.45 -14.60
CA GLY A 109 15.32 11.74 -14.04
C GLY A 109 16.40 12.77 -14.34
N ALA A 110 16.07 14.05 -14.16
CA ALA A 110 17.04 15.13 -14.32
C ALA A 110 18.19 14.98 -13.30
N LYS A 111 19.37 15.55 -13.59
CA LYS A 111 20.57 15.36 -12.73
C LYS A 111 20.35 15.83 -11.27
N ASN A 112 19.45 16.78 -11.06
CA ASN A 112 19.03 17.29 -9.74
C ASN A 112 17.97 16.41 -9.04
N GLU A 113 17.40 15.42 -9.72
CA GLU A 113 16.46 14.44 -9.17
C GLU A 113 17.16 13.13 -8.77
N GLN A 114 18.46 13.01 -9.03
CA GLN A 114 19.29 11.86 -8.70
C GLN A 114 19.90 12.01 -7.30
N TRP A 115 20.36 10.89 -6.73
CA TRP A 115 21.03 10.90 -5.41
C TRP A 115 22.26 11.82 -5.38
N VAL A 116 22.26 12.79 -4.47
CA VAL A 116 23.39 13.70 -4.22
C VAL A 116 24.01 13.38 -2.86
N PRO A 117 25.25 12.86 -2.81
CA PRO A 117 25.97 12.63 -1.56
C PRO A 117 26.03 13.88 -0.68
N GLY A 118 25.72 13.73 0.62
CA GLY A 118 25.74 14.83 1.59
C GLY A 118 24.51 15.74 1.58
N SER A 119 23.62 15.61 0.59
CA SER A 119 22.37 16.39 0.51
C SER A 119 21.12 15.50 0.51
N SER A 120 21.18 14.33 -0.14
CA SER A 120 20.07 13.38 -0.19
C SER A 120 19.94 12.57 1.10
N THR A 121 18.71 12.32 1.56
CA THR A 121 18.45 11.56 2.79
C THR A 121 17.51 10.38 2.57
N MET A 122 17.56 9.39 3.47
CA MET A 122 16.59 8.29 3.46
C MET A 122 15.17 8.80 3.72
N LEU A 123 15.03 9.88 4.50
CA LEU A 123 13.75 10.55 4.70
C LEU A 123 13.15 11.05 3.37
N GLN A 124 13.95 11.72 2.54
CA GLN A 124 13.48 12.16 1.22
C GLN A 124 13.03 10.98 0.37
N VAL A 125 13.74 9.87 0.38
CA VAL A 125 13.31 8.65 -0.33
C VAL A 125 11.95 8.17 0.16
N LEU A 126 11.76 8.07 1.47
CA LEU A 126 10.51 7.59 2.06
C LEU A 126 9.32 8.54 1.78
N VAL A 127 9.55 9.85 1.89
CA VAL A 127 8.56 10.88 1.55
C VAL A 127 8.24 10.87 0.06
N SER A 128 9.23 10.63 -0.81
CA SER A 128 8.99 10.44 -2.25
C SER A 128 8.15 9.19 -2.53
N ILE A 129 8.36 8.07 -1.84
CA ILE A 129 7.48 6.90 -1.98
C ILE A 129 6.05 7.27 -1.58
N GLN A 130 5.86 7.91 -0.42
CA GLN A 130 4.54 8.28 0.05
C GLN A 130 3.82 9.25 -0.90
N GLY A 131 4.50 10.33 -1.32
CA GLY A 131 3.89 11.40 -2.11
C GLY A 131 3.83 11.15 -3.61
N MET A 132 4.80 10.43 -4.18
CA MET A 132 4.89 10.21 -5.63
C MET A 132 4.40 8.83 -6.06
N ILE A 133 4.61 7.79 -5.24
CA ILE A 133 4.17 6.44 -5.60
C ILE A 133 2.77 6.18 -5.04
N LEU A 134 2.58 6.34 -3.73
CA LEU A 134 1.32 6.03 -3.06
C LEU A 134 0.32 7.20 -3.09
N ASN A 135 0.17 7.85 -4.25
CA ASN A 135 -0.65 9.05 -4.42
C ASN A 135 -2.13 8.77 -4.80
N GLU A 136 -2.94 9.82 -4.91
CA GLU A 136 -4.37 9.75 -5.25
C GLU A 136 -4.67 9.14 -6.63
N LYS A 137 -3.83 9.42 -7.64
CA LYS A 137 -4.06 9.06 -9.05
C LYS A 137 -2.89 8.28 -9.65
N PRO A 138 -2.63 7.06 -9.16
CA PRO A 138 -1.42 6.30 -9.49
C PRO A 138 -1.31 5.90 -10.97
N TYR A 139 -2.39 5.97 -11.74
CA TYR A 139 -2.37 5.76 -13.19
C TYR A 139 -1.40 6.70 -13.92
N PHE A 140 -1.30 7.96 -13.48
CA PHE A 140 -0.46 8.96 -14.13
C PHE A 140 1.03 8.81 -13.80
N ASN A 141 1.39 7.86 -12.93
CA ASN A 141 2.78 7.49 -12.68
C ASN A 141 3.39 6.68 -13.83
N GLU A 142 2.56 6.16 -14.76
CA GLU A 142 3.06 5.48 -15.95
C GLU A 142 3.68 6.51 -16.92
N PRO A 143 4.85 6.22 -17.51
CA PRO A 143 5.53 7.17 -18.39
C PRO A 143 4.68 7.52 -19.61
N GLY A 144 4.59 8.81 -19.90
CA GLY A 144 3.81 9.34 -21.02
C GLY A 144 2.32 9.50 -20.73
N TYR A 145 1.82 9.16 -19.53
CA TYR A 145 0.40 9.34 -19.19
C TYR A 145 0.12 10.66 -18.48
N ALA A 146 1.14 11.34 -17.95
CA ALA A 146 1.00 12.60 -17.22
C ALA A 146 0.22 13.67 -18.01
N ASP A 147 0.49 13.82 -19.31
CA ASP A 147 -0.17 14.81 -20.16
C ASP A 147 -1.67 14.54 -20.39
N SER A 148 -2.13 13.32 -20.08
CA SER A 148 -3.55 12.97 -20.16
C SER A 148 -4.35 13.32 -18.90
N SER A 149 -3.69 13.78 -17.83
CA SER A 149 -4.33 14.26 -16.61
C SER A 149 -5.28 15.42 -16.90
N GLY A 150 -6.47 15.41 -16.29
CA GLY A 150 -7.53 16.38 -16.57
C GLY A 150 -8.33 16.15 -17.85
N SER A 151 -7.90 15.26 -18.75
CA SER A 151 -8.72 14.86 -19.90
C SER A 151 -9.79 13.85 -19.47
N ASN A 152 -10.97 13.88 -20.11
CA ASN A 152 -12.04 12.91 -19.82
C ASN A 152 -11.59 11.45 -19.98
N HIS A 153 -10.73 11.17 -20.96
CA HIS A 153 -10.17 9.82 -21.17
C HIS A 153 -9.20 9.43 -20.05
N GLY A 154 -8.25 10.30 -19.73
CA GLY A 154 -7.24 10.06 -18.69
C GLY A 154 -7.87 9.91 -17.30
N GLU A 155 -8.83 10.76 -16.94
CA GLU A 155 -9.54 10.68 -15.66
C GLU A 155 -10.37 9.38 -15.54
N LYS A 156 -11.02 8.94 -16.63
CA LYS A 156 -11.74 7.66 -16.64
C LYS A 156 -10.79 6.47 -16.45
N LYS A 157 -9.61 6.50 -17.09
CA LYS A 157 -8.58 5.47 -16.92
C LYS A 157 -7.98 5.49 -15.51
N SER A 158 -7.76 6.68 -14.97
CA SER A 158 -7.25 6.87 -13.61
C SER A 158 -8.20 6.32 -12.55
N LEU A 159 -9.51 6.55 -12.72
CA LEU A 159 -10.52 5.95 -11.84
C LEU A 159 -10.52 4.42 -11.91
N GLN A 160 -10.54 3.84 -13.11
CA GLN A 160 -10.48 2.36 -13.27
C GLN A 160 -9.24 1.76 -12.62
N TYR A 161 -8.09 2.42 -12.77
CA TYR A 161 -6.85 1.99 -12.14
C TYR A 161 -6.92 2.09 -10.61
N SER A 162 -7.50 3.17 -10.08
CA SER A 162 -7.65 3.40 -8.64
C SER A 162 -8.60 2.38 -7.99
N GLU A 163 -9.68 2.02 -8.68
CA GLU A 163 -10.59 0.93 -8.28
C GLU A 163 -9.87 -0.42 -8.17
N GLN A 164 -9.07 -0.77 -9.18
CA GLN A 164 -8.27 -2.00 -9.16
C GLN A 164 -7.21 -1.96 -8.06
N THR A 165 -6.56 -0.81 -7.89
CA THR A 165 -5.53 -0.56 -6.87
C THR A 165 -6.10 -0.76 -5.48
N LEU A 166 -7.29 -0.23 -5.18
CA LEU A 166 -7.93 -0.44 -3.88
C LEU A 166 -8.23 -1.93 -3.63
N VAL A 167 -8.76 -2.65 -4.62
CA VAL A 167 -8.99 -4.11 -4.47
C VAL A 167 -7.69 -4.84 -4.17
N TYR A 168 -6.57 -4.42 -4.75
CA TYR A 168 -5.25 -4.95 -4.43
C TYR A 168 -4.75 -4.51 -3.05
N SER A 169 -5.02 -3.29 -2.61
CA SER A 169 -4.74 -2.82 -1.23
C SER A 169 -5.43 -3.72 -0.20
N LEU A 170 -6.72 -4.03 -0.39
CA LEU A 170 -7.46 -4.94 0.49
C LEU A 170 -6.84 -6.35 0.52
N LYS A 171 -6.39 -6.87 -0.64
CA LYS A 171 -5.68 -8.15 -0.71
C LYS A 171 -4.34 -8.12 0.01
N THR A 172 -3.60 -7.02 -0.12
CA THR A 172 -2.35 -6.79 0.61
C THR A 172 -2.60 -6.75 2.11
N MET A 173 -3.67 -6.10 2.60
CA MET A 173 -4.02 -6.12 4.03
C MET A 173 -4.21 -7.55 4.55
N VAL A 174 -5.01 -8.38 3.85
CA VAL A 174 -5.22 -9.79 4.22
C VAL A 174 -3.92 -10.59 4.17
N TYR A 175 -3.11 -10.41 3.14
CA TYR A 175 -1.80 -11.06 3.02
C TYR A 175 -0.89 -10.70 4.20
N THR A 176 -0.80 -9.41 4.52
CA THR A 176 0.04 -8.87 5.59
C THR A 176 -0.45 -9.32 6.96
N MET A 177 -1.75 -9.35 7.23
CA MET A 177 -2.30 -9.89 8.48
C MET A 177 -1.99 -11.38 8.66
N ARG A 178 -2.08 -12.17 7.59
CA ARG A 178 -1.83 -13.63 7.63
C ARG A 178 -0.36 -13.99 7.70
N LYS A 179 0.51 -13.15 7.15
CA LYS A 179 1.95 -13.34 7.15
C LYS A 179 2.66 -12.00 7.40
N PRO A 180 2.59 -11.48 8.64
CA PRO A 180 3.26 -10.22 8.96
C PRO A 180 4.77 -10.33 8.70
N PRO A 181 5.42 -9.28 8.22
CA PRO A 181 6.87 -9.25 8.15
C PRO A 181 7.47 -9.47 9.55
N LYS A 182 8.55 -10.24 9.61
CA LYS A 182 9.26 -10.51 10.87
C LYS A 182 9.58 -9.21 11.60
N HIS A 183 9.29 -9.16 12.90
CA HIS A 183 9.43 -8.02 13.82
C HIS A 183 8.33 -6.95 13.71
N PHE A 184 7.38 -7.10 12.79
CA PHE A 184 6.22 -6.21 12.64
C PHE A 184 4.90 -6.91 12.99
N GLU A 185 4.92 -8.11 13.57
CA GLU A 185 3.73 -8.89 13.92
C GLU A 185 2.76 -8.08 14.79
N ASP A 186 3.25 -7.53 15.90
CA ASP A 186 2.43 -6.76 16.85
C ASP A 186 1.92 -5.45 16.23
N LEU A 187 2.75 -4.77 15.42
CA LEU A 187 2.32 -3.56 14.70
C LEU A 187 1.18 -3.87 13.73
N VAL A 188 1.35 -4.90 12.89
CA VAL A 188 0.37 -5.29 11.88
C VAL A 188 -0.94 -5.71 12.53
N ILE A 189 -0.86 -6.59 13.55
CA ILE A 189 -2.04 -7.12 14.24
C ILE A 189 -2.74 -5.99 15.00
N GLY A 190 -2.00 -5.19 15.76
CA GLY A 190 -2.56 -4.06 16.52
C GLY A 190 -3.22 -3.02 15.61
N TYR A 191 -2.49 -2.56 14.58
CA TYR A 191 -3.00 -1.56 13.63
C TYR A 191 -4.30 -2.03 12.97
N PHE A 192 -4.31 -3.22 12.36
CA PHE A 192 -5.49 -3.69 11.65
C PHE A 192 -6.65 -4.06 12.58
N ARG A 193 -6.38 -4.48 13.83
CA ARG A 193 -7.43 -4.69 14.83
C ARG A 193 -8.15 -3.37 15.15
N ASP A 194 -7.39 -2.30 15.38
CA ASP A 194 -7.93 -0.98 15.73
C ASP A 194 -8.66 -0.32 14.56
N HIS A 195 -8.23 -0.57 13.31
CA HIS A 195 -8.79 0.05 12.11
C HIS A 195 -9.85 -0.82 11.40
N ALA A 196 -10.08 -2.06 11.85
CA ALA A 196 -10.95 -3.03 11.17
C ALA A 196 -12.34 -2.47 10.85
N ARG A 197 -12.99 -1.82 11.82
CA ARG A 197 -14.34 -1.25 11.65
C ARG A 197 -14.36 -0.09 10.66
N ALA A 198 -13.35 0.78 10.69
CA ALA A 198 -13.23 1.91 9.77
C ALA A 198 -13.04 1.40 8.33
N ILE A 199 -12.13 0.44 8.13
CA ILE A 199 -11.88 -0.20 6.84
C ILE A 199 -13.16 -0.86 6.30
N LEU A 200 -13.87 -1.64 7.12
CA LEU A 200 -15.11 -2.32 6.70
C LEU A 200 -16.25 -1.33 6.41
N THR A 201 -16.32 -0.22 7.13
CA THR A 201 -17.27 0.87 6.86
C THR A 201 -17.02 1.49 5.49
N THR A 202 -15.75 1.78 5.19
CA THR A 202 -15.32 2.30 3.89
C THR A 202 -15.60 1.30 2.77
N CYS A 203 -15.32 0.00 2.97
CA CYS A 203 -15.67 -1.04 1.99
C CYS A 203 -17.18 -1.11 1.75
N LYS A 204 -18.03 -0.99 2.78
CA LYS A 204 -19.49 -0.92 2.59
C LYS A 204 -19.91 0.31 1.79
N ALA A 205 -19.30 1.46 2.03
CA ALA A 205 -19.56 2.66 1.25
C ALA A 205 -19.24 2.43 -0.24
N TYR A 206 -18.12 1.77 -0.55
CA TYR A 206 -17.77 1.39 -1.91
C TYR A 206 -18.78 0.43 -2.56
N THR A 207 -19.31 -0.55 -1.82
CA THR A 207 -20.39 -1.43 -2.34
C THR A 207 -21.67 -0.65 -2.68
N LYS A 208 -21.90 0.49 -2.02
CA LYS A 208 -23.03 1.39 -2.29
C LYS A 208 -22.74 2.39 -3.42
N GLY A 209 -21.51 2.45 -3.93
CA GLY A 209 -21.14 3.26 -5.10
C GLY A 209 -20.34 4.52 -4.83
N VAL A 210 -19.87 4.72 -3.60
CA VAL A 210 -18.88 5.75 -3.30
C VAL A 210 -17.62 5.51 -4.15
N LYS A 211 -17.08 6.59 -4.70
CA LYS A 211 -15.86 6.58 -5.52
C LYS A 211 -14.63 6.37 -4.63
N VAL A 212 -13.62 5.67 -5.15
CA VAL A 212 -12.32 5.54 -4.47
C VAL A 212 -11.70 6.92 -4.23
N GLY A 213 -11.17 7.15 -3.03
CA GLY A 213 -10.56 8.41 -2.63
C GLY A 213 -11.54 9.50 -2.17
N CYS A 214 -12.85 9.31 -2.28
CA CYS A 214 -13.84 10.28 -1.79
C CYS A 214 -14.23 10.04 -0.33
N ALA A 215 -14.55 11.12 0.38
CA ALA A 215 -15.22 11.07 1.68
C ALA A 215 -16.63 10.46 1.53
N ILE A 216 -17.09 9.77 2.58
CA ILE A 216 -18.32 8.95 2.58
C ILE A 216 -19.60 9.77 2.29
N ASP A 217 -19.54 11.10 2.41
CA ASP A 217 -20.70 12.00 2.30
C ASP A 217 -20.82 12.75 0.96
N SER A 218 -20.04 12.41 -0.07
CA SER A 218 -19.97 13.24 -1.29
C SER A 218 -21.14 13.10 -2.28
N GLY A 219 -22.13 12.22 -2.04
CA GLY A 219 -23.38 12.16 -2.82
C GLY A 219 -23.27 11.78 -4.32
N GLU A 220 -22.07 11.52 -4.83
CA GLU A 220 -21.83 11.14 -6.23
C GLU A 220 -21.75 9.62 -6.40
N GLU A 221 -22.77 9.01 -7.02
CA GLU A 221 -22.70 7.61 -7.47
C GLU A 221 -21.70 7.48 -8.64
N ALA A 222 -20.49 6.97 -8.38
CA ALA A 222 -19.45 6.93 -9.41
C ALA A 222 -18.51 5.70 -9.40
N GLY A 223 -18.71 4.74 -8.48
CA GLY A 223 -17.97 3.46 -8.54
C GLY A 223 -18.48 2.52 -9.64
N SER A 224 -17.58 1.89 -10.39
CA SER A 224 -17.93 0.93 -11.44
C SER A 224 -18.59 -0.33 -10.90
N TRP A 225 -19.46 -0.97 -11.68
CA TRP A 225 -20.10 -2.25 -11.27
C TRP A 225 -19.07 -3.35 -10.94
N TRP A 226 -17.98 -3.41 -11.72
CA TRP A 226 -16.87 -4.33 -11.49
C TRP A 226 -16.26 -4.09 -10.11
N PHE A 227 -16.00 -2.82 -9.77
CA PHE A 227 -15.42 -2.44 -8.50
C PHE A 227 -16.33 -2.81 -7.32
N LYS A 228 -17.61 -2.41 -7.36
CA LYS A 228 -18.59 -2.74 -6.31
C LYS A 228 -18.64 -4.25 -6.05
N SER A 229 -18.73 -5.03 -7.13
CA SER A 229 -18.83 -6.51 -7.06
C SER A 229 -17.55 -7.15 -6.51
N ASN A 230 -16.37 -6.64 -6.85
CA ASN A 230 -15.10 -7.17 -6.34
C ASN A 230 -14.90 -6.84 -4.85
N VAL A 231 -15.26 -5.63 -4.41
CA VAL A 231 -15.23 -5.27 -2.98
C VAL A 231 -16.20 -6.15 -2.21
N GLU A 232 -17.46 -6.24 -2.64
CA GLU A 232 -18.49 -7.07 -1.99
C GLU A 232 -18.07 -8.54 -1.90
N GLY A 233 -17.59 -9.11 -3.02
CA GLY A 233 -17.10 -10.49 -3.07
C GLY A 233 -15.89 -10.75 -2.17
N TYR A 234 -15.09 -9.73 -1.88
CA TYR A 234 -13.91 -9.85 -1.01
C TYR A 234 -14.22 -9.63 0.49
N MET A 235 -15.37 -9.02 0.82
CA MET A 235 -15.77 -8.70 2.20
C MET A 235 -15.68 -9.90 3.14
N LYS A 236 -16.15 -11.09 2.72
CA LYS A 236 -16.12 -12.29 3.55
C LYS A 236 -14.69 -12.68 3.95
N THR A 237 -13.75 -12.58 3.01
CA THR A 237 -12.32 -12.89 3.25
C THR A 237 -11.71 -11.86 4.20
N LEU A 238 -12.01 -10.58 3.97
CA LEU A 238 -11.50 -9.48 4.79
C LEU A 238 -12.00 -9.56 6.23
N ILE A 239 -13.30 -9.79 6.44
CA ILE A 239 -13.90 -9.99 7.77
C ILE A 239 -13.28 -11.21 8.45
N GLY A 240 -13.09 -12.32 7.73
CA GLY A 240 -12.43 -13.51 8.29
C GLY A 240 -11.02 -13.22 8.80
N ALA A 241 -10.21 -12.50 8.02
CA ALA A 241 -8.87 -12.10 8.44
C ALA A 241 -8.89 -11.17 9.67
N PHE A 242 -9.80 -10.20 9.71
CA PHE A 242 -9.97 -9.35 10.89
C PHE A 242 -10.36 -10.13 12.15
N LYS A 243 -11.23 -11.14 12.02
CA LYS A 243 -11.60 -12.03 13.13
C LYS A 243 -10.42 -12.87 13.62
N GLU A 244 -9.62 -13.40 12.70
CA GLU A 244 -8.40 -14.18 13.03
C GLU A 244 -7.41 -13.36 13.87
N ILE A 245 -7.32 -12.05 13.65
CA ILE A 245 -6.48 -11.16 14.45
C ILE A 245 -7.19 -10.55 15.67
N GLY A 246 -8.41 -10.98 16.00
CA GLY A 246 -9.14 -10.57 17.20
C GLY A 246 -9.90 -9.25 17.10
N ALA A 247 -10.27 -8.79 15.90
CA ALA A 247 -11.16 -7.64 15.75
C ALA A 247 -12.60 -7.99 16.17
N GLU A 248 -13.19 -7.14 17.00
CA GLU A 248 -14.54 -7.34 17.53
C GLU A 248 -15.61 -6.63 16.68
N ASN A 249 -16.86 -7.10 16.77
CA ASN A 249 -18.03 -6.48 16.15
C ASN A 249 -17.89 -6.29 14.62
N VAL A 250 -17.13 -7.14 13.95
CA VAL A 250 -16.95 -7.10 12.48
C VAL A 250 -17.99 -7.92 11.72
N ASP A 251 -18.73 -8.81 12.40
CA ASP A 251 -19.76 -9.66 11.79
C ASP A 251 -20.96 -8.86 11.27
N GLU A 252 -21.21 -7.65 11.79
CA GLU A 252 -22.26 -6.75 11.29
C GLU A 252 -22.03 -6.31 9.83
N PHE A 253 -20.79 -6.40 9.35
CA PHE A 253 -20.42 -6.06 7.99
C PHE A 253 -20.56 -7.23 7.01
N MET A 254 -20.92 -8.43 7.48
CA MET A 254 -21.05 -9.61 6.62
C MET A 254 -22.07 -9.34 5.50
N PRO A 255 -21.74 -9.60 4.21
CA PRO A 255 -22.74 -9.54 3.15
C PRO A 255 -23.85 -10.58 3.41
N PRO A 256 -25.10 -10.28 3.05
CA PRO A 256 -26.20 -11.21 3.22
C PRO A 256 -25.88 -12.52 2.46
N THR A 257 -26.14 -13.66 3.10
CA THR A 257 -25.98 -14.96 2.43
C THR A 257 -26.85 -14.98 1.17
N PRO A 258 -26.31 -15.33 -0.01
CA PRO A 258 -27.12 -15.49 -1.19
C PRO A 258 -28.24 -16.48 -0.89
N LYS A 259 -29.50 -16.07 -1.04
CA LYS A 259 -30.63 -17.00 -0.97
C LYS A 259 -30.35 -18.11 -1.97
N SER A 260 -30.43 -19.36 -1.51
CA SER A 260 -30.25 -20.51 -2.39
C SER A 260 -31.22 -20.41 -3.57
N LEU A 261 -30.88 -21.02 -4.71
CA LEU A 261 -31.80 -21.07 -5.86
C LEU A 261 -33.17 -21.64 -5.42
N ALA A 262 -33.16 -22.61 -4.51
CA ALA A 262 -34.35 -23.14 -3.86
C ALA A 262 -35.14 -22.08 -3.06
N GLN A 263 -34.48 -21.24 -2.27
CA GLN A 263 -35.14 -20.15 -1.53
C GLN A 263 -35.69 -19.03 -2.44
N LYS A 264 -35.03 -18.77 -3.58
CA LYS A 264 -35.54 -17.82 -4.59
C LYS A 264 -36.76 -18.37 -5.31
N ILE A 265 -36.70 -19.63 -5.75
CA ILE A 265 -37.82 -20.34 -6.39
C ILE A 265 -39.01 -20.44 -5.44
N TRP A 266 -38.77 -20.83 -4.19
CA TRP A 266 -39.82 -20.97 -3.17
C TRP A 266 -40.48 -19.64 -2.80
N GLY A 267 -39.73 -18.54 -2.83
CA GLY A 267 -40.30 -17.18 -2.67
C GLY A 267 -41.19 -16.77 -3.83
N PHE A 268 -40.84 -17.16 -5.07
CA PHE A 268 -41.63 -16.86 -6.27
C PHE A 268 -42.98 -17.60 -6.31
N PHE A 269 -43.05 -18.80 -5.72
CA PHE A 269 -44.30 -19.56 -5.59
C PHE A 269 -45.20 -19.10 -4.42
N ARG A 270 -44.78 -18.11 -3.63
CA ARG A 270 -45.51 -17.58 -2.47
C ARG A 270 -46.04 -16.15 -2.66
N SER A 271 -45.68 -15.50 -3.77
CA SER A 271 -46.15 -14.18 -4.21
C SER A 271 -47.17 -14.33 -5.32
#